data_AF-A0A2N1C803-F1
#
_entry.id   AF-A0A2N1C803-F1
#
_cell.length_a   1.000
_cell.length_b   1.000
_cell.length_c   1.000
_cell.angle_alpha   90.00
_cell.angle_beta   90.00
_cell.angle_gamma   90.00
#
_symmetry.space_group_name_H-M   'P 1'
#
loop_
_entity.id
_entity.type
_entity.pdbx_description
1 polymer ?
#
loop_
_entity_poly.entity_id
_entity_poly.type
_entity_poly.pdbx_seq_one_letter_code
_entity_poly.pdbx_strand_id
1 'polypeptide(L)' 'MSIRQSLAAHPNASSSVLDYLIRDDAVSVRPQVALNPNTSAGALSDLVDDINSDVQDAAASNPKTPKVLLEEFGLI' A
#
# COMPACT_ATOMS: atom_id res chain seq x y z
N MET A 1 1.15 7.24 -16.45
CA MET A 1 0.18 6.96 -15.38
C MET A 1 -0.93 6.10 -15.96
N SER A 2 -1.21 4.93 -15.37
CA SER A 2 -2.30 4.06 -15.82
C SER A 2 -3.61 4.40 -15.09
N ILE A 3 -4.76 3.99 -15.63
CA ILE A 3 -6.06 4.15 -14.94
C ILE A 3 -6.04 3.48 -13.56
N ARG A 4 -5.40 2.32 -13.44
CA ARG A 4 -5.26 1.60 -12.16
C ARG A 4 -4.43 2.38 -11.14
N GLN A 5 -3.33 2.98 -11.59
CA GLN A 5 -2.50 3.85 -10.75
C GLN A 5 -3.28 5.09 -10.29
N SER A 6 -4.03 5.74 -11.19
CA SER A 6 -4.88 6.89 -10.83
C SER A 6 -5.99 6.50 -9.86
N LEU A 7 -6.56 5.31 -10.02
CA LEU A 7 -7.59 4.79 -9.13
C LEU A 7 -7.01 4.48 -7.74
N ALA A 8 -5.84 3.84 -7.66
CA ALA A 8 -5.15 3.58 -6.40
C ALA A 8 -4.79 4.87 -5.65
N ALA A 9 -4.36 5.92 -6.37
CA ALA A 9 -4.02 7.21 -5.78
C ALA A 9 -5.25 8.07 -5.40
N HIS A 10 -6.46 7.67 -5.82
CA HIS A 10 -7.65 8.50 -5.63
C HIS A 10 -8.10 8.51 -4.16
N PRO A 11 -8.31 9.68 -3.53
CA PRO A 11 -8.63 9.77 -2.09
C PRO A 11 -9.99 9.16 -1.73
N ASN A 12 -10.87 8.96 -2.70
CA ASN A 12 -12.16 8.28 -2.53
C ASN A 12 -12.17 6.85 -3.11
N ALA A 13 -11.01 6.27 -3.41
CA ALA A 13 -10.94 4.86 -3.76
C ALA A 13 -11.53 4.02 -2.63
N SER A 14 -12.48 3.15 -2.96
CA SER A 14 -13.08 2.24 -1.99
C SER A 14 -12.08 1.20 -1.53
N SER A 15 -12.22 0.72 -0.29
CA SER A 15 -11.39 -0.37 0.24
C SER A 15 -11.37 -1.60 -0.68
N SER A 16 -12.52 -2.02 -1.23
CA SER A 16 -12.58 -3.19 -2.13
C SER A 16 -11.74 -3.04 -3.40
N VAL A 17 -11.61 -1.81 -3.91
CA VAL A 17 -10.75 -1.51 -5.06
C VAL A 17 -9.29 -1.55 -4.66
N LEU A 18 -8.95 -0.98 -3.50
CA LEU A 18 -7.58 -0.99 -2.97
C LEU A 18 -7.12 -2.42 -2.64
N ASP A 19 -7.98 -3.24 -2.05
CA ASP A 19 -7.75 -4.65 -1.76
C ASP A 19 -7.51 -5.45 -3.05
N TYR A 20 -8.18 -5.11 -4.16
CA TYR A 20 -7.90 -5.72 -5.45
C TYR A 20 -6.55 -5.28 -6.03
N LEU A 21 -6.22 -3.99 -5.94
CA LEU A 21 -5.00 -3.41 -6.51
C LEU A 21 -3.74 -3.71 -5.70
N ILE A 22 -3.88 -4.26 -4.49
CA ILE A 22 -2.76 -4.58 -3.61
C ILE A 22 -1.79 -5.59 -4.24
N ARG A 23 -2.31 -6.48 -5.10
CA ARG A 23 -1.54 -7.49 -5.85
C ARG A 23 -1.41 -7.13 -7.32
N ASP A 24 -1.55 -5.86 -7.70
CA ASP A 24 -1.37 -5.45 -9.09
C ASP A 24 0.06 -5.77 -9.54
N ASP A 25 0.17 -6.41 -10.71
CA ASP A 25 1.46 -6.77 -11.32
C ASP A 25 2.29 -5.52 -11.66
N ALA A 26 1.63 -4.39 -11.90
CA ALA A 26 2.31 -3.13 -12.11
C ALA A 26 2.82 -2.58 -10.78
N VAL A 27 4.12 -2.67 -10.56
CA VAL A 27 4.82 -2.08 -9.41
C VAL A 27 4.50 -0.60 -9.21
N SER A 28 4.17 0.16 -10.26
CA SER A 28 3.77 1.57 -10.13
C SER A 28 2.41 1.80 -9.45
N VAL A 29 1.60 0.75 -9.28
CA VAL A 29 0.27 0.81 -8.63
C VAL A 29 0.36 0.54 -7.14
N ARG A 30 1.12 -0.47 -6.71
CA ARG A 30 1.16 -0.92 -5.30
C ARG A 30 1.59 0.16 -4.29
N PRO A 31 2.60 1.02 -4.55
CA PRO A 31 2.92 2.13 -3.66
C PRO A 31 1.78 3.14 -3.54
N GLN A 32 0.98 3.33 -4.60
CA GLN A 32 -0.18 4.21 -4.54
C GLN A 32 -1.30 3.62 -3.69
N VAL A 33 -1.46 2.28 -3.71
CA VAL A 33 -2.34 1.57 -2.77
C VAL A 33 -1.82 1.77 -1.35
N ALA A 34 -0.54 1.54 -1.10
CA ALA A 34 0.07 1.70 0.21
C ALA A 34 -0.07 3.12 0.77
N LEU A 35 0.12 4.16 -0.04
CA LEU A 35 -0.04 5.56 0.37
C LEU A 35 -1.51 6.01 0.55
N ASN A 36 -2.48 5.25 0.05
CA ASN A 36 -3.86 5.68 0.10
C ASN A 36 -4.40 5.67 1.55
N PRO A 37 -4.99 6.77 2.03
CA PRO A 37 -5.50 6.85 3.40
C PRO A 37 -6.68 5.90 3.66
N ASN A 38 -7.37 5.40 2.63
CA ASN A 38 -8.45 4.42 2.77
C ASN A 38 -7.96 2.98 2.79
N THR A 39 -6.68 2.72 2.55
CA THR A 39 -6.11 1.38 2.63
C THR A 39 -6.23 0.86 4.06
N SER A 40 -6.68 -0.39 4.18
CA SER A 40 -6.90 -1.02 5.48
C SER A 40 -5.57 -1.41 6.13
N ALA A 41 -5.54 -1.51 7.45
CA ALA A 41 -4.35 -2.01 8.16
C ALA A 41 -4.01 -3.45 7.76
N GLY A 42 -5.03 -4.28 7.47
CA GLY A 42 -4.84 -5.64 6.96
C GLY A 42 -4.15 -5.64 5.60
N ALA A 43 -4.58 -4.80 4.68
CA ALA A 43 -3.90 -4.59 3.40
C ALA A 43 -2.45 -4.10 3.59
N LEU A 44 -2.23 -3.09 4.44
CA LEU A 44 -0.88 -2.60 4.72
C LEU A 44 0.05 -3.67 5.29
N SER A 45 -0.51 -4.65 6.01
CA SER A 45 0.26 -5.80 6.52
C SER A 45 0.79 -6.71 5.41
N ASP A 46 0.08 -6.83 4.29
CA ASP A 46 0.58 -7.56 3.12
C ASP A 46 1.66 -6.75 2.37
N LEU A 47 1.60 -5.41 2.42
CA LEU A 47 2.47 -4.51 1.65
C LEU A 47 3.82 -4.23 2.32
N VAL A 48 3.94 -4.39 3.65
CA VAL A 48 5.23 -4.26 4.35
C VAL A 48 6.22 -5.36 3.99
N ASP A 49 5.73 -6.51 3.51
CA ASP A 49 6.53 -7.65 3.01
C ASP A 49 6.59 -7.68 1.46
N ASP A 50 6.23 -6.58 0.79
CA ASP A 50 6.31 -6.54 -0.67
C ASP A 50 7.77 -6.67 -1.14
N ILE A 51 8.00 -7.37 -2.26
CA ILE A 51 9.33 -7.53 -2.84
C ILE A 51 9.98 -6.21 -3.28
N ASN A 52 9.19 -5.15 -3.48
CA ASN A 52 9.66 -3.87 -3.94
C ASN A 52 9.81 -2.86 -2.79
N SER A 53 11.00 -2.27 -2.65
CA SER A 53 11.31 -1.29 -1.60
C SER A 53 10.43 -0.05 -1.64
N ASP A 54 10.03 0.45 -2.82
CA ASP A 54 9.16 1.63 -2.91
C ASP A 54 7.78 1.35 -2.32
N VAL A 55 7.33 0.08 -2.38
CA VAL A 55 6.08 -0.36 -1.76
C VAL A 55 6.22 -0.45 -0.25
N GLN A 56 7.34 -1.00 0.23
CA GLN A 56 7.64 -1.10 1.66
C GLN A 56 7.72 0.29 2.30
N ASP A 57 8.44 1.22 1.69
CA ASP A 57 8.57 2.62 2.15
C ASP A 57 7.22 3.34 2.17
N ALA A 58 6.41 3.11 1.13
CA ALA A 58 5.06 3.66 1.05
C ALA A 58 4.14 3.09 2.14
N ALA A 59 4.24 1.79 2.42
CA ALA A 59 3.50 1.16 3.51
C ALA A 59 3.96 1.69 4.86
N ALA A 60 5.27 1.83 5.09
CA ALA A 60 5.84 2.40 6.31
C ALA A 60 5.40 3.85 6.55
N SER A 61 5.23 4.61 5.48
CA SER A 61 4.77 6.00 5.54
C SER A 61 3.26 6.13 5.83
N ASN A 62 2.48 5.06 5.72
CA ASN A 62 1.04 5.11 5.99
C ASN A 62 0.76 5.05 7.51
N PRO A 63 0.07 6.05 8.10
CA PRO A 63 -0.23 6.07 9.54
C PRO A 63 -1.08 4.91 10.04
N LYS A 64 -1.78 4.19 9.14
CA LYS A 64 -2.56 3.01 9.48
C LYS A 64 -1.73 1.73 9.56
N THR A 65 -0.46 1.78 9.17
CA THR A 65 0.41 0.61 9.24
C THR A 65 0.75 0.31 10.70
N PRO A 66 0.48 -0.92 11.17
CA PRO A 66 0.80 -1.29 12.54
C PRO A 66 2.30 -1.14 12.84
N LYS A 67 2.64 -0.37 13.87
CA LYS A 67 4.03 -0.13 14.27
C LYS A 67 4.83 -1.42 14.52
N VAL A 68 4.17 -2.44 15.06
CA VAL A 68 4.78 -3.76 15.30
C VAL A 68 5.35 -4.38 14.02
N LEU A 69 4.67 -4.19 12.88
CA LEU A 69 5.16 -4.69 11.59
C LEU A 69 6.34 -3.86 11.09
N LEU A 70 6.35 -2.55 11.33
CA LEU A 70 7.48 -1.71 10.96
C LEU A 70 8.76 -2.13 11.69
N GLU A 71 8.64 -2.49 12.98
CA GLU A 71 9.75 -3.00 13.79
C GLU A 71 10.18 -4.42 13.33
N GLU A 72 9.22 -5.29 13.02
CA GLU A 72 9.48 -6.66 12.54
C GLU A 72 10.22 -6.69 11.19
N PHE A 73 9.84 -5.80 10.26
CA PHE A 73 10.44 -5.70 8.93
C PHE A 73 11.60 -4.70 8.84
N GLY A 74 12.01 -4.08 9.95
CA GLY A 74 13.14 -3.15 10.00
C GLY A 74 12.94 -1.87 9.18
N LEU A 75 11.68 -1.42 9.05
CA LEU A 75 11.29 -0.22 8.32
C LEU A 75 11.36 1.05 9.18
N ILE A 76 11.64 0.91 10.49
CA ILE A 76 11.91 1.99 11.45
C ILE A 76 13.00 1.61 12.46
#